data_AF-A0A7S1W455-F1
#
_entry.id   AF-A0A7S1W455-F1
#
_cell.length_a   1.000
_cell.length_b   1.000
_cell.length_c   1.000
_cell.angle_alpha   90.00
_cell.angle_beta   90.00
_cell.angle_gamma   90.00
#
_symmetry.space_group_name_H-M   'P 1'
#
loop_
_entity.id
_entity.type
_entity.pdbx_description
1 polymer ?
#
loop_
_entity_poly.entity_id
_entity_poly.type
_entity_poly.pdbx_seq_one_letter_code
_entity_poly.pdbx_strand_id
1 'polypeptide(L)'
;AAIRLQRLERFGGDLFTTSGVLAEVKDEHARALLRTLPQELHVREPLAQDIAYVKQFAKGTGDLGFLSQNDIELMALTVALHRESGGKLRERPTAPSVNPETSAFEWAPGAFSKSAGSSAAPAPASSQPVAAPDAGSSAPDPDPAGCWHSPVRAAAYRQKAPEAAEAATGEAAEALSRLRACKR
;
A
#
# COMPACT_ATOMS: atom_id res chain seq x y z
N ALA A 1 -5.34 8.91 -15.46
CA ALA A 1 -6.46 9.88 -15.50
C ALA A 1 -6.04 11.29 -15.06
N ALA A 2 -5.32 11.45 -13.94
CA ALA A 2 -4.87 12.76 -13.45
C ALA A 2 -3.94 13.52 -14.39
N ILE A 3 -3.01 12.84 -15.09
CA ILE A 3 -2.04 13.49 -16.00
C ILE A 3 -2.71 14.17 -17.22
N ARG A 4 -3.91 13.76 -17.62
CA ARG A 4 -4.66 14.43 -18.69
C ARG A 4 -5.59 15.53 -18.18
N LEU A 5 -5.72 15.72 -16.86
CA LEU A 5 -6.52 16.72 -16.16
C LEU A 5 -8.00 16.90 -16.56
N GLN A 6 -8.52 16.21 -17.58
CA GLN A 6 -9.72 16.67 -18.29
C GLN A 6 -11.03 16.70 -17.47
N ARG A 7 -11.06 16.20 -16.23
CA ARG A 7 -12.30 16.06 -15.46
C ARG A 7 -12.17 16.21 -13.94
N LEU A 8 -11.02 16.64 -13.40
CA LEU A 8 -10.89 16.82 -11.94
C LEU A 8 -11.80 17.92 -11.41
N GLU A 9 -12.09 18.93 -12.23
CA GLU A 9 -13.00 20.05 -11.94
C GLU A 9 -14.40 19.62 -11.47
N ARG A 10 -14.85 18.42 -11.86
CA ARG A 10 -16.21 17.92 -11.55
C ARG A 10 -16.29 17.16 -10.24
N PHE A 11 -15.16 16.80 -9.64
CA PHE A 11 -15.11 16.16 -8.34
C PHE A 11 -14.89 17.27 -7.30
N GLY A 12 -15.92 17.56 -6.49
CA GLY A 12 -15.76 18.43 -5.33
C GLY A 12 -15.02 17.68 -4.22
N GLY A 13 -13.94 18.27 -3.70
CA GLY A 13 -13.17 17.71 -2.60
C GLY A 13 -11.70 18.12 -2.63
N ASP A 14 -11.00 17.80 -1.54
CA ASP A 14 -9.57 18.05 -1.41
C ASP A 14 -8.76 16.99 -2.16
N LEU A 15 -7.66 17.41 -2.79
CA LEU A 15 -6.78 16.53 -3.55
C LEU A 15 -5.57 16.16 -2.71
N PHE A 16 -5.26 14.87 -2.63
CA PHE A 16 -4.11 14.36 -1.87
C PHE A 16 -3.16 13.54 -2.75
N THR A 17 -1.86 13.66 -2.50
CA THR A 17 -0.80 12.86 -3.15
C THR A 17 0.38 12.65 -2.19
N THR A 18 1.27 11.72 -2.52
CA THR A 18 2.55 11.53 -1.83
C THR A 18 3.67 12.30 -2.53
N SER A 19 4.76 12.57 -1.79
CA SER A 19 5.93 13.26 -2.34
C SER A 19 6.65 12.43 -3.43
N GLY A 20 6.69 11.10 -3.28
CA GLY A 20 7.30 10.19 -4.25
C GLY A 20 6.69 10.30 -5.65
N VAL A 21 5.37 10.42 -5.71
CA VAL A 21 4.63 10.53 -6.99
C VAL A 21 4.82 11.89 -7.62
N LEU A 22 4.86 12.97 -6.82
CA LEU A 22 5.19 14.30 -7.33
C LEU A 22 6.61 14.36 -7.91
N ALA A 23 7.56 13.66 -7.29
CA ALA A 23 8.93 13.57 -7.80
C ALA A 23 9.03 12.80 -9.14
N GLU A 24 8.11 11.87 -9.37
CA GLU A 24 8.04 11.09 -10.61
C GLU A 24 7.54 11.92 -11.81
N VAL A 25 6.73 12.94 -11.56
CA VAL A 25 6.30 13.90 -12.59
C VAL A 25 7.48 14.79 -13.00
N LYS A 26 8.21 14.38 -14.04
CA LYS A 26 9.37 15.11 -14.57
C LYS A 26 9.04 16.07 -15.70
N ASP A 27 7.97 15.79 -16.45
CA ASP A 27 7.57 16.58 -17.60
C ASP A 27 7.10 17.98 -17.21
N GLU A 28 7.59 19.00 -17.92
CA GLU A 28 7.28 20.41 -17.62
C GLU A 28 5.82 20.75 -17.89
N HIS A 29 5.25 20.18 -18.96
CA HIS A 29 3.86 20.41 -19.30
C HIS A 29 2.94 19.80 -18.23
N ALA A 30 3.19 18.56 -17.82
CA ALA A 30 2.48 17.94 -16.70
C ALA A 30 2.60 18.75 -15.40
N ARG A 31 3.78 19.28 -15.07
CA ARG A 31 3.98 20.15 -13.89
C ARG A 31 3.22 21.47 -14.00
N ALA A 32 3.19 22.08 -15.17
CA ALA A 32 2.42 23.30 -15.41
C ALA A 32 0.92 23.04 -15.19
N LEU A 33 0.42 21.91 -15.67
CA LEU A 33 -0.98 21.54 -15.48
C LEU A 33 -1.34 21.31 -14.00
N LEU A 34 -0.46 20.67 -13.21
CA LEU A 34 -0.67 20.51 -11.77
C LEU A 34 -0.78 21.87 -11.04
N ARG A 35 -0.07 22.91 -11.50
CA ARG A 35 -0.18 24.27 -10.94
C ARG A 35 -1.47 24.97 -11.32
N THR A 36 -2.13 24.57 -12.40
CA THR A 36 -3.39 25.15 -12.87
C THR A 36 -4.63 24.42 -12.31
N LEU A 37 -4.45 23.51 -11.35
CA LEU A 37 -5.58 22.80 -10.75
C LEU A 37 -6.55 23.78 -10.05
N PRO A 38 -7.87 23.56 -10.15
CA PRO A 38 -8.85 24.40 -9.47
C PRO A 38 -8.79 24.30 -7.93
N GLN A 39 -8.31 23.17 -7.42
CA GLN A 39 -8.11 22.90 -5.99
C GLN A 39 -6.63 22.70 -5.68
N GLU A 40 -6.23 23.00 -4.44
CA GLU A 40 -4.87 22.77 -3.98
C GLU A 40 -4.58 21.27 -3.87
N LEU A 41 -3.40 20.86 -4.35
CA LEU A 41 -2.92 19.49 -4.24
C LEU A 41 -2.09 19.34 -2.96
N HIS A 42 -2.66 18.68 -1.95
CA HIS A 42 -2.02 18.45 -0.67
C HIS A 42 -1.06 17.27 -0.72
N VAL A 43 0.17 17.50 -0.25
CA VAL A 43 1.18 16.45 -0.13
C VAL A 43 1.15 15.87 1.27
N ARG A 44 0.89 14.57 1.37
CA ARG A 44 0.80 13.87 2.66
C ARG A 44 1.41 12.49 2.56
N GLU A 45 2.19 12.14 3.57
CA GLU A 45 2.78 10.80 3.69
C GLU A 45 1.88 9.85 4.49
N PRO A 46 1.74 8.59 4.07
CA PRO A 46 0.97 7.59 4.80
C PRO A 46 1.66 7.16 6.09
N LEU A 47 0.89 6.66 7.05
CA LEU A 47 1.47 6.07 8.26
C LEU A 47 2.01 4.67 7.96
N ALA A 48 3.04 4.26 8.71
CA ALA A 48 3.65 2.94 8.57
C ALA A 48 2.65 1.77 8.75
N GLN A 49 1.63 1.94 9.61
CA GLN A 49 0.55 0.96 9.80
C GLN A 49 -0.26 0.73 8.52
N ASP A 50 -0.49 1.77 7.72
CA ASP A 50 -1.31 1.71 6.51
C ASP A 50 -0.51 1.08 5.37
N ILE A 51 0.79 1.39 5.30
CA ILE A 51 1.73 0.70 4.39
C ILE A 51 1.76 -0.79 4.70
N ALA A 52 1.88 -1.17 5.97
CA ALA A 52 1.89 -2.58 6.38
C ALA A 52 0.59 -3.29 6.01
N TYR A 53 -0.55 -2.63 6.25
CA TYR A 53 -1.88 -3.14 5.87
C TYR A 53 -1.98 -3.40 4.36
N VAL A 54 -1.60 -2.42 3.53
CA VAL A 54 -1.64 -2.58 2.06
C VAL A 54 -0.71 -3.68 1.59
N LYS A 55 0.51 -3.77 2.14
CA LYS A 55 1.45 -4.85 1.82
C LYS A 55 0.87 -6.22 2.17
N GLN A 56 0.22 -6.36 3.32
CA GLN A 56 -0.43 -7.62 3.70
C GLN A 56 -1.57 -7.97 2.74
N PHE A 57 -2.37 -6.97 2.34
CA PHE A 57 -3.46 -7.14 1.39
C PHE A 57 -2.95 -7.57 0.01
N ALA A 58 -1.92 -6.90 -0.51
CA ALA A 58 -1.28 -7.21 -1.79
C ALA A 58 -0.58 -8.58 -1.80
N LYS A 59 -0.08 -9.05 -0.65
CA LYS A 59 0.41 -10.44 -0.50
C LYS A 59 -0.72 -11.46 -0.63
N GLY A 60 -1.90 -11.14 -0.10
CA GLY A 60 -3.08 -12.01 -0.18
C GLY A 60 -3.69 -12.07 -1.58
N THR A 61 -3.57 -11.00 -2.38
CA THR A 61 -4.04 -10.99 -3.78
C THR A 61 -3.01 -11.48 -4.78
N GLY A 62 -1.71 -11.41 -4.43
CA GLY A 62 -0.61 -11.74 -5.33
C GLY A 62 -0.04 -10.55 -6.12
N ASP A 63 -0.54 -9.33 -5.88
CA ASP A 63 -0.12 -8.13 -6.62
C ASP A 63 1.20 -7.52 -6.14
N LEU A 64 1.71 -7.94 -4.96
CA LEU A 64 2.88 -7.30 -4.35
C LEU A 64 4.11 -7.24 -5.28
N GLY A 65 4.32 -8.24 -6.13
CA GLY A 65 5.44 -8.29 -7.07
C GLY A 65 5.33 -7.33 -8.26
N PHE A 66 4.13 -6.82 -8.54
CA PHE A 66 3.84 -5.94 -9.68
C PHE A 66 3.69 -4.47 -9.27
N LEU A 67 3.52 -4.19 -7.98
CA LEU A 67 3.29 -2.85 -7.45
C LEU A 67 4.62 -2.17 -7.11
N SER A 68 4.80 -0.92 -7.55
CA SER A 68 5.96 -0.11 -7.16
C SER A 68 5.82 0.41 -5.72
N GLN A 69 6.91 0.94 -5.17
CA GLN A 69 6.88 1.58 -3.85
C GLN A 69 5.89 2.76 -3.82
N ASN A 70 5.91 3.62 -4.84
CA ASN A 70 5.00 4.76 -4.96
C ASN A 70 3.53 4.32 -5.00
N ASP A 71 3.22 3.21 -5.69
CA ASP A 71 1.86 2.67 -5.75
C ASP A 71 1.39 2.17 -4.38
N ILE A 72 2.27 1.48 -3.64
CA ILE A 72 1.98 1.03 -2.28
C ILE A 72 1.72 2.22 -1.35
N GLU A 73 2.53 3.27 -1.44
CA GLU A 73 2.37 4.49 -0.63
C GLU A 73 1.07 5.24 -0.96
N LEU A 74 0.70 5.35 -2.24
CA LEU A 74 -0.59 5.95 -2.65
C LEU A 74 -1.79 5.17 -2.12
N MET A 75 -1.77 3.84 -2.24
CA MET A 75 -2.83 3.01 -1.69
C MET A 75 -2.89 3.13 -0.16
N ALA A 76 -1.74 3.21 0.51
CA ALA A 76 -1.67 3.40 1.96
C ALA A 76 -2.23 4.77 2.37
N LEU A 77 -1.96 5.83 1.60
CA LEU A 77 -2.55 7.15 1.83
C LEU A 77 -4.08 7.11 1.69
N THR A 78 -4.57 6.39 0.69
CA THR A 78 -6.02 6.19 0.49
C THR A 78 -6.65 5.46 1.68
N VAL A 79 -5.98 4.43 2.20
CA VAL A 79 -6.41 3.69 3.40
C VAL A 79 -6.46 4.61 4.62
N ALA A 80 -5.46 5.48 4.81
CA ALA A 80 -5.42 6.43 5.92
C ALA A 80 -6.61 7.40 5.85
N LEU A 81 -6.85 8.02 4.70
CA LEU A 81 -7.97 8.95 4.49
C LEU A 81 -9.33 8.26 4.65
N HIS A 82 -9.46 7.01 4.21
CA HIS A 82 -10.70 6.23 4.37
C HIS A 82 -10.99 5.90 5.84
N ARG A 83 -9.96 5.67 6.65
CA ARG A 83 -10.14 5.50 8.10
C ARG A 83 -10.56 6.80 8.77
N GLU A 84 -9.98 7.92 8.36
CA GLU A 84 -10.32 9.25 8.87
C GLU A 84 -11.76 9.66 8.54
N SER A 85 -12.27 9.26 7.37
CA SER A 85 -13.67 9.49 6.99
C SER A 85 -14.66 8.53 7.68
N GLY A 86 -14.19 7.61 8.54
CA GLY A 86 -15.02 6.63 9.24
C GLY A 86 -15.40 5.42 8.37
N GLY A 87 -14.74 5.25 7.23
CA GLY A 87 -14.92 4.13 6.33
C GLY A 87 -14.43 2.80 6.93
N LYS A 88 -15.18 1.72 6.69
CA LYS A 88 -14.79 0.37 7.11
C LYS A 88 -13.88 -0.28 6.07
N LEU A 89 -12.85 -0.97 6.54
CA LEU A 89 -11.93 -1.75 5.71
C LEU A 89 -12.12 -3.25 5.96
N ARG A 90 -11.82 -4.05 4.95
CA ARG A 90 -11.81 -5.52 5.07
C ARG A 90 -10.48 -5.97 5.66
N GLU A 91 -10.50 -6.95 6.54
CA GLU A 91 -9.25 -7.48 7.11
C GLU A 91 -8.46 -8.34 6.11
N ARG A 92 -9.15 -8.98 5.15
CA ARG A 92 -8.54 -9.85 4.16
C ARG A 92 -9.18 -9.68 2.78
N PRO A 93 -8.43 -9.96 1.69
CA PRO A 93 -8.99 -10.04 0.34
C PRO A 93 -10.06 -11.11 0.24
N THR A 94 -11.07 -10.87 -0.61
CA THR A 94 -12.07 -11.89 -0.95
C THR A 94 -11.44 -12.87 -1.93
N ALA A 95 -11.62 -14.16 -1.69
CA ALA A 95 -11.12 -15.18 -2.60
C ALA A 95 -11.77 -15.03 -3.98
N PRO A 96 -11.01 -15.16 -5.09
CA PRO A 96 -11.58 -15.10 -6.42
C PRO A 96 -12.56 -16.26 -6.62
N SER A 97 -13.80 -15.97 -7.01
CA SER A 97 -14.76 -16.99 -7.42
C SER A 97 -14.48 -17.39 -8.87
N VAL A 98 -13.94 -18.58 -9.08
CA VAL A 98 -13.78 -19.14 -10.42
C VAL A 98 -15.12 -19.75 -10.83
N ASN A 99 -15.75 -19.24 -11.88
CA ASN A 99 -16.87 -19.93 -12.52
C ASN A 99 -16.29 -21.02 -13.43
N PRO A 100 -16.45 -22.32 -13.11
CA PRO A 100 -15.88 -23.40 -13.92
C PRO A 100 -16.47 -23.47 -15.33
N GLU A 101 -17.64 -22.87 -15.57
CA GLU A 101 -18.31 -22.93 -16.88
C GLU A 101 -17.92 -21.79 -17.83
N THR A 102 -17.13 -20.82 -17.36
CA THR A 102 -16.63 -19.73 -18.20
C THR A 102 -15.16 -19.97 -18.48
N SER A 103 -14.82 -20.28 -19.73
CA SER A 103 -13.43 -20.26 -20.19
C SER A 103 -12.83 -18.89 -19.83
N ALA A 104 -11.76 -18.89 -19.03
CA ALA A 104 -11.18 -17.67 -18.49
C ALA A 104 -10.76 -16.66 -19.58
N PHE A 105 -10.51 -17.15 -20.81
CA PHE A 105 -10.25 -16.34 -21.99
C PHE A 105 -10.77 -17.03 -23.25
N GLU A 106 -11.24 -16.26 -24.24
CA GLU A 106 -11.75 -16.75 -25.53
C GLU A 106 -10.70 -17.49 -26.36
N TRP A 107 -9.42 -17.10 -26.22
CA TRP A 107 -8.30 -17.73 -26.90
C TRP A 107 -7.77 -18.98 -26.18
N ALA A 108 -8.28 -19.29 -24.98
CA ALA A 108 -7.80 -20.43 -24.21
C ALA A 108 -8.17 -21.75 -24.91
N PRO A 109 -7.25 -22.72 -25.04
CA PRO A 109 -7.58 -24.02 -25.57
C PRO A 109 -8.72 -24.63 -24.74
N GLY A 110 -9.74 -25.13 -25.43
CA GLY A 110 -10.93 -25.70 -24.79
C GLY A 110 -10.57 -26.75 -23.75
N ALA A 111 -11.36 -26.81 -22.67
CA ALA A 111 -11.14 -27.73 -21.56
C ALA A 111 -10.84 -29.14 -22.08
N PHE A 112 -9.60 -29.61 -21.89
CA PHE A 112 -9.20 -30.96 -22.26
C PHE A 112 -10.07 -31.95 -21.48
N SER A 113 -11.10 -32.49 -22.13
CA SER A 113 -11.84 -33.63 -21.61
C SER A 113 -10.84 -34.77 -21.46
N LYS A 114 -10.58 -35.21 -20.22
CA LYS A 114 -9.84 -36.45 -19.97
C LYS A 114 -10.61 -37.61 -20.62
N SER A 115 -10.26 -37.96 -21.85
CA SER A 115 -10.59 -39.29 -22.36
C SER A 115 -9.62 -40.26 -21.69
N ALA A 116 -10.15 -41.03 -20.73
CA ALA A 116 -9.50 -42.23 -20.26
C ALA A 116 -9.30 -43.17 -21.46
N GLY A 117 -8.06 -43.24 -21.96
CA GLY A 117 -7.67 -44.07 -23.09
C GLY A 117 -6.33 -44.70 -22.78
N SER A 118 -6.38 -45.94 -22.31
CA SER A 118 -5.27 -46.85 -22.04
C SER A 118 -4.33 -46.98 -23.25
N SER A 119 -3.02 -46.82 -23.06
CA SER A 119 -2.00 -47.64 -23.75
C SER A 119 -0.58 -47.37 -23.24
N ALA A 120 0.00 -48.40 -22.64
CA ALA A 120 1.40 -48.84 -22.69
C ALA A 120 2.53 -47.91 -22.19
N ALA A 121 3.08 -48.32 -21.05
CA ALA A 121 4.43 -48.00 -20.59
C ALA A 121 5.52 -48.52 -21.55
N PRO A 122 6.73 -47.93 -21.49
CA PRO A 122 7.93 -48.74 -21.51
C PRO A 122 8.78 -48.57 -20.23
N ALA A 123 9.42 -49.68 -19.88
CA ALA A 123 10.17 -49.98 -18.67
C ALA A 123 11.49 -49.20 -18.51
N PRO A 124 12.11 -49.21 -17.31
CA PRO A 124 13.25 -48.36 -16.96
C PRO A 124 14.60 -48.96 -17.39
N ALA A 125 15.47 -48.13 -17.98
CA ALA A 125 16.86 -48.48 -18.23
C ALA A 125 17.74 -48.09 -17.04
N SER A 126 18.29 -49.10 -16.37
CA SER A 126 19.30 -49.01 -15.32
C SER A 126 20.64 -48.49 -15.86
N SER A 127 21.29 -47.58 -15.13
CA SER A 127 22.74 -47.38 -15.13
C SER A 127 23.19 -46.67 -13.85
N GLN A 128 24.01 -47.34 -13.05
CA GLN A 128 24.91 -46.79 -12.02
C GLN A 128 26.31 -47.42 -12.25
N PRO A 129 27.38 -47.03 -11.54
CA PRO A 129 27.87 -45.69 -11.20
C PRO A 129 29.34 -45.53 -11.66
N VAL A 130 29.86 -44.31 -11.78
CA VAL A 130 31.32 -44.09 -11.88
C VAL A 130 31.80 -43.11 -10.82
N ALA A 131 32.92 -43.49 -10.21
CA ALA A 131 33.48 -42.98 -8.97
C ALA A 131 34.10 -41.58 -9.08
N ALA A 132 34.12 -40.89 -7.93
CA ALA A 132 34.88 -39.69 -7.65
C ALA A 132 36.40 -39.92 -7.76
N PRO A 133 37.19 -38.86 -7.95
CA PRO A 133 37.95 -38.40 -6.80
C PRO A 133 38.00 -36.87 -6.59
N ASP A 134 38.04 -36.52 -5.30
CA ASP A 134 38.66 -35.37 -4.63
C ASP A 134 38.87 -34.05 -5.38
N ALA A 135 38.12 -33.03 -4.98
CA ALA A 135 38.52 -31.63 -5.13
C ALA A 135 37.92 -30.74 -4.02
N GLY A 136 38.76 -30.38 -3.04
CA GLY A 136 38.80 -29.04 -2.43
C GLY A 136 37.58 -28.57 -1.62
N SER A 137 37.59 -28.87 -0.32
CA SER A 137 36.98 -27.98 0.68
C SER A 137 37.76 -26.67 0.75
N SER A 138 37.10 -25.53 0.52
CA SER A 138 37.19 -24.31 1.34
C SER A 138 36.17 -23.28 0.84
N ALA A 139 35.31 -22.85 1.75
CA ALA A 139 34.15 -22.00 1.55
C ALA A 139 34.48 -20.59 1.01
N PRO A 140 33.55 -19.94 0.30
CA PRO A 140 33.46 -18.49 0.28
C PRO A 140 32.46 -18.00 1.34
N ASP A 141 32.92 -17.07 2.17
CA ASP A 141 32.16 -16.30 3.13
C ASP A 141 30.91 -15.61 2.52
N PRO A 142 29.84 -15.40 3.30
CA PRO A 142 28.71 -14.59 2.86
C PRO A 142 29.09 -13.11 2.84
N ASP A 143 29.08 -12.52 1.65
CA ASP A 143 29.21 -11.08 1.42
C ASP A 143 28.04 -10.31 2.08
N PRO A 144 28.27 -9.42 3.06
CA PRO A 144 27.24 -8.57 3.63
C PRO A 144 27.40 -7.14 3.08
N ALA A 145 27.05 -6.91 1.82
CA ALA A 145 27.12 -5.58 1.22
C ALA A 145 25.97 -5.29 0.23
N GLY A 146 24.74 -5.64 0.61
CA GLY A 146 23.53 -5.11 0.00
C GLY A 146 23.08 -3.80 0.67
N CYS A 147 23.91 -2.76 0.64
CA CYS A 147 23.57 -1.43 1.13
C CYS A 147 22.52 -0.76 0.23
N TRP A 148 21.24 -1.03 0.48
CA TRP A 148 20.11 -0.17 0.05
C TRP A 148 19.52 0.53 1.26
N HIS A 149 20.38 1.20 2.03
CA HIS A 149 19.95 2.21 2.98
C HIS A 149 20.14 3.57 2.32
N SER A 150 19.04 4.17 1.86
CA SER A 150 19.02 5.61 1.67
C SER A 150 18.71 6.26 3.01
N PRO A 151 19.60 7.09 3.59
CA PRO A 151 19.30 7.79 4.82
C PRO A 151 18.47 9.01 4.46
N VAL A 152 17.18 8.82 4.17
CA VAL A 152 16.27 9.95 4.21
C VAL A 152 15.99 10.21 5.67
N ARG A 153 16.66 11.24 6.19
CA ARG A 153 16.42 11.84 7.49
C ARG A 153 14.92 11.86 7.76
N ALA A 154 14.51 11.18 8.83
CA ALA A 154 13.22 11.42 9.45
C ALA A 154 13.19 12.90 9.87
N ALA A 155 12.70 13.76 8.99
CA ALA A 155 12.19 15.06 9.40
C ALA A 155 10.95 14.74 10.23
N ALA A 156 11.15 14.62 11.54
CA ALA A 156 10.10 14.59 12.52
C ALA A 156 9.26 15.85 12.33
N TYR A 157 8.17 15.73 11.57
CA TYR A 157 7.16 16.77 11.56
C TYR A 157 6.49 16.71 12.93
N ARG A 158 6.92 17.61 13.81
CA ARG A 158 6.28 17.95 15.06
C ARG A 158 4.80 18.17 14.75
N GLN A 159 3.94 17.32 15.30
CA GLN A 159 2.53 17.62 15.41
C GLN A 159 2.43 18.97 16.15
N LYS A 160 2.08 20.03 15.44
CA LYS A 160 1.64 21.26 16.09
C LYS A 160 0.26 20.95 16.64
N ALA A 161 0.23 20.56 17.91
CA ALA A 161 -0.99 20.44 18.68
C ALA A 161 -1.78 21.77 18.57
N PRO A 162 -3.11 21.73 18.49
CA PRO A 162 -3.91 22.95 18.47
C PRO A 162 -3.79 23.65 19.82
N GLU A 163 -3.09 24.79 19.82
CA GLU A 163 -3.15 25.81 20.87
C GLU A 163 -4.46 26.58 20.69
N ALA A 164 -5.56 26.01 21.18
CA ALA A 164 -6.84 26.68 21.30
C ALA A 164 -7.75 25.92 22.28
N ALA A 165 -7.64 26.25 23.58
CA ALA A 165 -8.75 26.26 24.56
C ALA A 165 -8.19 26.42 26.00
N GLU A 166 -7.58 27.56 26.29
CA GLU A 166 -7.37 27.98 27.69
C GLU A 166 -8.10 29.30 27.91
N ALA A 167 -9.41 29.23 28.20
CA ALA A 167 -10.20 30.29 28.83
C ALA A 167 -11.63 29.81 29.13
N ALA A 168 -11.84 28.99 30.18
CA ALA A 168 -13.16 28.81 30.82
C ALA A 168 -13.09 27.96 32.11
N THR A 169 -12.24 28.33 33.08
CA THR A 169 -12.24 27.68 34.42
C THR A 169 -12.29 28.68 35.58
N GLY A 170 -12.76 29.91 35.33
CA GLY A 170 -13.02 30.91 36.38
C GLY A 170 -14.45 30.89 36.93
N GLU A 171 -15.45 30.60 36.11
CA GLU A 171 -16.85 30.89 36.46
C GLU A 171 -17.51 29.81 37.36
N ALA A 172 -17.05 28.55 37.28
CA ALA A 172 -17.59 27.46 38.09
C ALA A 172 -17.10 27.49 39.57
N ALA A 173 -15.92 28.05 39.83
CA ALA A 173 -15.38 28.16 41.19
C ALA A 173 -16.08 29.27 42.00
N GLU A 174 -16.48 30.36 41.37
CA GLU A 174 -17.20 31.45 42.03
C GLU A 174 -18.67 31.05 42.37
N ALA A 175 -19.32 30.28 41.50
CA ALA A 175 -20.68 29.78 41.74
C ALA A 175 -20.76 28.85 42.96
N LEU A 176 -19.76 27.98 43.17
CA LEU A 176 -19.68 27.10 44.35
C LEU A 176 -19.36 27.86 45.64
N SER A 177 -18.60 28.97 45.55
CA SER A 177 -18.31 29.83 46.71
C SER A 177 -19.57 30.59 47.17
N ARG A 178 -20.39 31.07 46.22
CA ARG A 178 -21.68 31.72 46.53
C ARG A 178 -22.72 30.74 47.10
N LEU A 179 -22.75 29.49 46.63
CA LEU A 179 -23.64 28.46 47.17
C LEU A 179 -23.29 28.05 48.61
N ARG A 180 -22.00 28.07 48.96
CA ARG A 180 -21.52 27.79 50.33
C ARG A 180 -21.76 28.96 51.29
N ALA A 181 -21.87 30.18 50.81
CA ALA A 181 -22.19 31.36 51.62
C ALA A 181 -23.69 31.47 51.98
N CYS A 182 -24.61 30.95 51.15
CA CYS A 182 -26.06 30.97 51.43
C CYS A 182 -26.54 29.84 52.36
N LYS A 183 -25.66 28.95 52.83
CA LYS A 183 -26.03 27.82 53.70
C LYS A 183 -25.57 28.01 55.15
N ARG A 184 -25.69 29.24 55.65
CA ARG A 184 -25.57 29.59 57.07
C ARG A 184 -26.64 30.61 57.45
#